data_AF-A0AAD5KD36-F1
#
_entry.id   AF-A0AAD5KD36-F1
#
_cell.length_a   1.000
_cell.length_b   1.000
_cell.length_c   1.000
_cell.angle_alpha   90.00
_cell.angle_beta   90.00
_cell.angle_gamma   90.00
#
_symmetry.space_group_name_H-M   'P 1'
#
loop_
_entity.id
_entity.type
_entity.pdbx_description
1 polymer ?
#
loop_
_entity_poly.entity_id
_entity_poly.type
_entity_poly.pdbx_seq_one_letter_code
_entity_poly.pdbx_strand_id
1 'polypeptide(L)'
;MKKLAEQASKQDTLVPIRLDFEIDGYKLRDTFTWNLNERLITHEQFAIVLCEDLNLPVALFKPSIVRAINEQIEDYELHVASMVTSNDLVEDEVETNNALELDITVGNQALIDQFEWDINCRHNSPERFAEVLVKDLGLGGEFKTAVAHSIREQVHAHIKYLLLTGHEFDGSTVTDDDLRRSLLPTVKTIMRDLNTADSFTPAVLELTNAEIDKVERDRMREAR
;
A
#
# COMPACT_ATOMS: atom_id res chain seq x y z
N MET A 1 19.11 4.46 -25.83
CA MET A 1 19.34 5.82 -25.30
C MET A 1 18.10 6.71 -25.37
N LYS A 2 17.52 7.02 -26.56
CA LYS A 2 16.37 7.96 -26.65
C LYS A 2 15.12 7.52 -25.85
N LYS A 3 14.70 6.25 -25.96
CA LYS A 3 13.55 5.70 -25.20
C LYS A 3 13.76 5.67 -23.67
N LEU A 4 15.00 5.44 -23.22
CA LEU A 4 15.35 5.46 -21.79
C LEU A 4 15.28 6.87 -21.21
N ALA A 5 15.83 7.85 -21.94
CA ALA A 5 15.75 9.26 -21.53
C ALA A 5 14.30 9.78 -21.52
N GLU A 6 13.50 9.35 -22.50
CA GLU A 6 12.07 9.66 -22.55
C GLU A 6 11.33 9.06 -21.34
N GLN A 7 11.56 7.79 -21.01
CA GLN A 7 10.95 7.15 -19.84
C GLN A 7 11.34 7.85 -18.53
N ALA A 8 12.62 8.18 -18.35
CA ALA A 8 13.12 8.85 -17.14
C ALA A 8 12.58 10.28 -16.93
N SER A 9 12.01 10.89 -17.97
CA SER A 9 11.41 12.23 -17.88
C SER A 9 9.95 12.23 -17.41
N LYS A 10 9.32 11.06 -17.33
CA LYS A 10 7.92 10.94 -16.87
C LYS A 10 7.85 10.98 -15.35
N GLN A 11 6.71 11.43 -14.85
CA GLN A 11 6.38 11.34 -13.43
C GLN A 11 6.06 9.89 -13.06
N ASP A 12 6.48 9.50 -11.86
CA ASP A 12 6.14 8.19 -11.31
C ASP A 12 4.75 8.20 -10.69
N THR A 13 3.90 7.29 -11.14
CA THR A 13 2.59 7.03 -10.55
C THR A 13 2.59 5.59 -10.07
N LEU A 14 2.81 5.39 -8.77
CA LEU A 14 3.07 4.08 -8.20
C LEU A 14 1.79 3.40 -7.71
N VAL A 15 1.41 2.32 -8.38
CA VAL A 15 0.28 1.45 -8.05
C VAL A 15 0.77 0.36 -7.07
N PRO A 16 0.16 0.22 -5.88
CA PRO A 16 0.46 -0.92 -5.00
C PRO A 16 -0.12 -2.20 -5.61
N ILE A 17 0.74 -3.19 -5.86
CA ILE A 17 0.36 -4.49 -6.41
C ILE A 17 0.60 -5.56 -5.37
N ARG A 18 -0.43 -6.33 -5.08
CA ARG A 18 -0.38 -7.53 -4.22
C ARG A 18 -0.64 -8.78 -5.04
N LEU A 19 0.22 -9.78 -4.87
CA LEU A 19 0.06 -11.13 -5.43
C LEU A 19 -0.09 -12.11 -4.26
N ASP A 20 -1.14 -12.94 -4.30
CA ASP A 20 -1.31 -14.09 -3.41
C ASP A 20 -1.93 -15.23 -4.22
N PHE A 21 -1.12 -16.22 -4.57
CA PHE A 21 -1.53 -17.37 -5.37
C PHE A 21 -1.10 -18.67 -4.71
N GLU A 22 -1.96 -19.68 -4.81
CA GLU A 22 -1.63 -21.07 -4.55
C GLU A 22 -2.01 -21.91 -5.78
N ILE A 23 -1.01 -22.40 -6.52
CA ILE A 23 -1.21 -23.14 -7.78
C ILE A 23 -0.35 -24.41 -7.73
N ASP A 24 -0.99 -25.58 -7.89
CA ASP A 24 -0.32 -26.89 -7.90
C ASP A 24 0.65 -27.11 -6.72
N GLY A 25 0.29 -26.62 -5.54
CA GLY A 25 1.08 -26.74 -4.31
C GLY A 25 2.21 -25.73 -4.15
N TYR A 26 2.46 -24.88 -5.15
CA TYR A 26 3.35 -23.73 -5.05
C TYR A 26 2.58 -22.52 -4.52
N LYS A 27 3.25 -21.70 -3.71
CA LYS A 27 2.70 -20.46 -3.16
C LYS A 27 3.55 -19.28 -3.63
N LEU A 28 2.90 -18.25 -4.14
CA LEU A 28 3.51 -16.97 -4.47
C LEU A 28 2.81 -15.89 -3.64
N ARG A 29 3.58 -15.22 -2.78
CA ARG A 29 3.13 -14.05 -2.04
C ARG A 29 4.14 -12.96 -2.22
N ASP A 30 3.72 -11.85 -2.81
CA ASP A 30 4.59 -10.73 -3.07
C ASP A 30 3.80 -9.42 -3.07
N THR A 31 4.47 -8.35 -2.71
CA THR A 31 3.94 -6.99 -2.70
C THR A 31 4.98 -6.04 -3.23
N PHE A 32 4.62 -5.24 -4.24
CA PHE A 32 5.51 -4.28 -4.86
C PHE A 32 4.73 -3.09 -5.39
N THR A 33 5.44 -2.04 -5.82
CA THR A 33 4.82 -0.91 -6.51
C THR A 33 5.15 -0.95 -7.99
N TRP A 34 4.15 -0.74 -8.82
CA TRP A 34 4.30 -0.66 -10.27
C TRP A 34 4.10 0.77 -10.75
N ASN A 35 5.03 1.30 -11.55
CA ASN A 35 4.86 2.60 -12.18
C ASN A 35 3.87 2.48 -13.33
N LEU A 36 2.70 3.12 -13.21
CA LEU A 36 1.67 3.18 -14.25
C LEU A 36 2.21 3.71 -15.58
N ASN A 37 3.20 4.59 -15.52
CA ASN A 37 3.82 5.20 -16.69
C ASN A 37 4.96 4.38 -17.31
N GLU A 38 5.23 3.16 -16.81
CA GLU A 38 6.23 2.22 -17.34
C GLU A 38 5.89 1.77 -18.77
N ARG A 39 6.89 1.81 -19.67
CA ARG A 39 6.72 1.46 -21.10
C ARG A 39 7.86 0.60 -21.67
N LEU A 40 8.91 0.35 -20.89
CA LEU A 40 10.10 -0.39 -21.29
C LEU A 40 10.03 -1.84 -20.85
N ILE A 41 9.45 -2.11 -19.68
CA ILE A 41 9.27 -3.46 -19.13
C ILE A 41 7.78 -3.83 -19.23
N THR A 42 7.47 -4.93 -19.91
CA THR A 42 6.09 -5.43 -19.96
C THR A 42 5.78 -6.28 -18.73
N HIS A 43 4.51 -6.40 -18.38
CA HIS A 43 4.08 -7.25 -17.26
C HIS A 43 4.47 -8.71 -17.47
N GLU A 44 4.49 -9.21 -18.71
CA GLU A 44 4.95 -10.56 -19.02
C GLU A 44 6.44 -10.73 -18.75
N GLN A 45 7.26 -9.73 -19.12
CA GLN A 45 8.70 -9.77 -18.85
C GLN A 45 8.98 -9.77 -17.36
N PHE A 46 8.29 -8.91 -16.60
CA PHE A 46 8.36 -8.89 -15.14
C PHE A 46 7.94 -10.24 -14.54
N ALA A 47 6.80 -10.79 -14.96
CA ALA A 47 6.29 -12.06 -14.44
C ALA A 47 7.23 -13.25 -14.72
N ILE A 48 7.94 -13.25 -15.86
CA ILE A 48 8.96 -14.27 -16.16
C ILE A 48 10.11 -14.16 -15.16
N VAL A 49 10.69 -12.97 -15.00
CA VAL A 49 11.81 -12.74 -14.08
C VAL A 49 11.43 -13.09 -12.65
N LEU A 50 10.24 -12.67 -12.18
CA LEU A 50 9.74 -13.00 -10.85
C LEU A 50 9.62 -14.51 -10.64
N CYS A 51 9.13 -15.25 -11.63
CA CYS A 51 9.06 -16.71 -11.56
C CYS A 51 10.46 -17.35 -11.54
N GLU A 52 11.40 -16.83 -12.32
CA GLU A 52 12.78 -17.33 -12.36
C GLU A 52 13.50 -17.09 -11.03
N ASP A 53 13.39 -15.90 -10.45
CA ASP A 53 14.02 -15.53 -9.17
C ASP A 53 13.50 -16.38 -8.00
N LEU A 54 12.21 -16.72 -8.03
CA LEU A 54 11.55 -17.52 -6.99
C LEU A 54 11.52 -19.04 -7.30
N ASN A 55 12.15 -19.48 -8.39
CA ASN A 55 12.12 -20.87 -8.87
C ASN A 55 10.69 -21.44 -9.04
N LEU A 56 9.76 -20.63 -9.54
CA LEU A 56 8.38 -21.01 -9.82
C LEU A 56 8.18 -21.47 -11.28
N PRO A 57 7.25 -22.40 -11.57
CA PRO A 57 6.94 -22.80 -12.94
C PRO A 57 6.30 -21.65 -13.74
N VAL A 58 7.08 -21.02 -14.62
CA VAL A 58 6.65 -19.87 -15.45
C VAL A 58 5.35 -20.14 -16.20
N ALA A 59 5.17 -21.35 -16.73
CA ALA A 59 3.97 -21.72 -17.49
C ALA A 59 2.69 -21.70 -16.64
N LEU A 60 2.80 -21.95 -15.33
CA LEU A 60 1.66 -21.97 -14.40
C LEU A 60 1.36 -20.58 -13.84
N PHE A 61 2.40 -19.83 -13.45
CA PHE A 61 2.24 -18.58 -12.72
C PHE A 61 2.12 -17.34 -13.61
N LYS A 62 2.84 -17.28 -14.74
CA LYS A 62 2.89 -16.08 -15.59
C LYS A 62 1.50 -15.56 -15.98
N PRO A 63 0.55 -16.40 -16.47
CA PRO A 63 -0.78 -15.89 -16.86
C PRO A 63 -1.53 -15.25 -15.68
N SER A 64 -1.44 -15.86 -14.49
CA SER A 64 -2.11 -15.37 -13.28
C SER A 64 -1.49 -14.07 -12.78
N ILE A 65 -0.15 -13.98 -12.75
CA ILE A 65 0.58 -12.77 -12.37
C ILE A 65 0.22 -11.60 -13.29
N VAL A 66 0.32 -11.81 -14.61
CA VAL A 66 0.04 -10.76 -15.61
C VAL A 66 -1.40 -10.29 -15.51
N ARG A 67 -2.36 -11.21 -15.36
CA ARG A 67 -3.77 -10.86 -15.18
C ARG A 67 -3.98 -10.02 -13.92
N ALA A 68 -3.43 -10.46 -12.78
CA ALA A 68 -3.60 -9.75 -11.51
C ALA A 68 -2.97 -8.35 -11.51
N ILE A 69 -1.82 -8.17 -12.17
CA ILE A 69 -1.20 -6.85 -12.35
C ILE A 69 -2.12 -5.95 -13.18
N ASN A 70 -2.62 -6.44 -14.32
CA ASN A 70 -3.50 -5.65 -15.18
C ASN A 70 -4.82 -5.27 -14.49
N GLU A 71 -5.46 -6.21 -13.80
CA GLU A 71 -6.72 -5.95 -13.07
C GLU A 71 -6.52 -4.89 -11.97
N GLN A 72 -5.43 -4.96 -11.20
CA GLN A 72 -5.14 -3.96 -10.16
C GLN A 72 -4.78 -2.59 -10.75
N ILE A 73 -4.08 -2.54 -11.88
CA ILE A 73 -3.78 -1.29 -12.59
C ILE A 73 -5.07 -0.64 -13.13
N GLU A 74 -5.92 -1.42 -13.78
CA GLU A 74 -7.19 -0.92 -14.33
C GLU A 74 -8.10 -0.41 -13.20
N ASP A 75 -8.20 -1.15 -12.09
CA ASP A 75 -8.92 -0.70 -10.89
C ASP A 75 -8.33 0.62 -10.35
N TYR A 76 -7.01 0.73 -10.27
CA TYR A 76 -6.35 1.96 -9.80
C TYR A 76 -6.63 3.16 -10.70
N GLU A 77 -6.55 3.01 -12.02
CA GLU A 77 -6.80 4.09 -12.99
C GLU A 77 -8.22 4.67 -12.88
N LEU A 78 -9.23 3.82 -12.69
CA LEU A 78 -10.63 4.25 -12.53
C LEU A 78 -10.82 5.18 -11.33
N HIS A 79 -10.13 4.90 -10.22
CA HIS A 79 -10.24 5.69 -9.00
C HIS A 79 -9.42 6.98 -9.08
N VAL A 80 -8.16 6.92 -9.55
CA VAL A 80 -7.31 8.12 -9.65
C VAL A 80 -7.87 9.14 -10.64
N ALA A 81 -8.40 8.69 -11.78
CA ALA A 81 -9.02 9.59 -12.76
C ALA A 81 -10.20 10.38 -12.14
N SER A 82 -10.94 9.76 -11.23
CA SER A 82 -12.09 10.37 -10.53
C SER A 82 -11.67 11.42 -9.48
N MET A 83 -10.45 11.31 -8.94
CA MET A 83 -9.92 12.30 -7.99
C MET A 83 -9.37 13.54 -8.69
N VAL A 84 -8.69 13.36 -9.83
CA VAL A 84 -8.05 14.48 -10.55
C VAL A 84 -9.07 15.47 -11.11
N THR A 85 -10.28 15.02 -11.46
CA THR A 85 -11.36 15.90 -11.94
C THR A 85 -11.87 16.88 -10.88
N SER A 86 -11.73 16.57 -9.60
CA SER A 86 -12.22 17.41 -8.48
C SER A 86 -11.12 18.29 -7.86
N ASN A 87 -9.86 17.88 -8.00
CA ASN A 87 -8.74 18.40 -7.21
C ASN A 87 -8.05 19.64 -7.84
N ASP A 88 -8.54 20.17 -8.96
CA ASP A 88 -8.02 21.42 -9.54
C ASP A 88 -8.61 22.69 -8.88
N LEU A 89 -9.56 22.55 -7.94
CA LEU A 89 -10.32 23.68 -7.37
C LEU A 89 -10.27 23.79 -5.84
N VAL A 90 -9.74 22.80 -5.13
CA VAL A 90 -9.64 22.80 -3.66
C VAL A 90 -8.19 22.51 -3.30
N GLU A 91 -7.46 23.56 -2.90
CA GLU A 91 -6.13 23.41 -2.28
C GLU A 91 -6.26 22.61 -0.96
N ASP A 92 -5.13 22.23 -0.36
CA ASP A 92 -4.92 21.40 0.85
C ASP A 92 -5.68 21.88 2.14
N GLU A 93 -6.85 22.50 2.05
CA GLU A 93 -7.63 23.08 3.14
C GLU A 93 -8.48 22.05 3.92
N VAL A 94 -8.75 20.87 3.34
CA VAL A 94 -9.57 19.82 4.00
C VAL A 94 -8.70 18.63 4.39
N GLU A 95 -8.21 18.66 5.62
CA GLU A 95 -7.52 17.53 6.27
C GLU A 95 -8.46 16.30 6.30
N THR A 96 -8.04 15.20 5.69
CA THR A 96 -8.74 13.91 5.79
C THR A 96 -7.77 12.89 6.38
N ASN A 97 -7.71 12.89 7.71
CA ASN A 97 -6.79 12.05 8.47
C ASN A 97 -7.38 10.66 8.69
N ASN A 98 -6.58 9.65 8.40
CA ASN A 98 -6.91 8.25 8.59
C ASN A 98 -5.86 7.60 9.50
N ALA A 99 -6.29 6.67 10.35
CA ALA A 99 -5.35 5.79 11.02
C ALA A 99 -4.93 4.68 10.05
N LEU A 100 -3.63 4.61 9.76
CA LEU A 100 -3.03 3.50 9.01
C LEU A 100 -2.38 2.55 10.00
N GLU A 101 -2.50 1.25 9.75
CA GLU A 101 -1.95 0.19 10.59
C GLU A 101 -0.90 -0.61 9.81
N LEU A 102 0.26 -0.84 10.42
CA LEU A 102 1.27 -1.73 9.87
C LEU A 102 1.26 -3.05 10.64
N ASP A 103 1.16 -4.15 9.89
CA ASP A 103 1.44 -5.51 10.35
C ASP A 103 2.34 -6.19 9.31
N ILE A 104 3.65 -5.95 9.42
CA ILE A 104 4.64 -6.39 8.46
C ILE A 104 5.58 -7.37 9.14
N THR A 105 5.59 -8.61 8.64
CA THR A 105 6.52 -9.64 9.09
C THR A 105 7.55 -9.90 7.99
N VAL A 106 8.84 -9.76 8.31
CA VAL A 106 9.93 -10.18 7.43
C VAL A 106 10.94 -11.00 8.21
N GLY A 107 11.23 -12.21 7.71
CA GLY A 107 12.06 -13.18 8.43
C GLY A 107 11.44 -13.52 9.78
N ASN A 108 12.20 -13.31 10.86
CA ASN A 108 11.75 -13.51 12.24
C ASN A 108 11.40 -12.19 12.95
N GLN A 109 11.27 -11.07 12.23
CA GLN A 109 10.91 -9.78 12.82
C GLN A 109 9.52 -9.36 12.34
N ALA A 110 8.72 -8.83 13.26
CA ALA A 110 7.44 -8.19 12.95
C ALA A 110 7.45 -6.72 13.39
N LEU A 111 7.07 -5.84 12.49
CA LEU A 111 6.80 -4.44 12.74
C LEU A 111 5.29 -4.25 12.86
N ILE A 112 4.84 -3.88 14.07
CA ILE A 112 3.47 -3.48 14.37
C ILE A 112 3.47 -2.00 14.69
N ASP A 113 2.68 -1.20 13.98
CA ASP A 113 2.62 0.25 14.19
C ASP A 113 1.25 0.80 13.78
N GLN A 114 0.91 1.98 14.29
CA GLN A 114 -0.26 2.74 13.87
C GLN A 114 0.09 4.22 13.84
N PHE A 115 -0.22 4.90 12.74
CA PHE A 115 0.01 6.33 12.60
C PHE A 115 -1.08 7.01 11.80
N GLU A 116 -1.16 8.34 11.95
CA GLU A 116 -2.12 9.17 11.25
C GLU A 116 -1.55 9.56 9.88
N TRP A 117 -2.39 9.49 8.85
CA TRP A 117 -2.01 9.83 7.49
C TRP A 117 -3.10 10.66 6.82
N ASP A 118 -2.72 11.83 6.30
CA ASP A 118 -3.61 12.65 5.48
C ASP A 118 -3.55 12.18 4.02
N ILE A 119 -4.69 11.70 3.51
CA ILE A 119 -4.82 11.19 2.15
C ILE A 119 -4.86 12.30 1.09
N ASN A 120 -5.19 13.53 1.47
CA ASN A 120 -5.32 14.66 0.53
C ASN A 120 -4.01 15.44 0.36
N CYS A 121 -3.09 15.34 1.32
CA CYS A 121 -1.82 16.06 1.28
C CYS A 121 -0.89 15.52 0.19
N ARG A 122 -0.73 16.27 -0.90
CA ARG A 122 0.12 15.89 -2.05
C ARG A 122 1.61 15.83 -1.74
N HIS A 123 2.02 16.45 -0.63
CA HIS A 123 3.40 16.45 -0.17
C HIS A 123 3.78 15.18 0.61
N ASN A 124 2.79 14.37 1.01
CA ASN A 124 3.04 13.11 1.69
C ASN A 124 3.66 12.09 0.72
N SER A 125 4.78 11.49 1.14
CA SER A 125 5.49 10.47 0.36
C SER A 125 5.66 9.19 1.20
N PRO A 126 4.96 8.09 0.85
CA PRO A 126 5.10 6.80 1.52
C PRO A 126 6.55 6.30 1.54
N GLU A 127 7.29 6.44 0.44
CA GLU A 127 8.69 6.00 0.34
C GLU A 127 9.62 6.77 1.27
N ARG A 128 9.43 8.08 1.38
CA ARG A 128 10.22 8.94 2.26
C ARG A 128 9.92 8.65 3.72
N PHE A 129 8.64 8.47 4.07
CA PHE A 129 8.23 8.08 5.42
C PHE A 129 8.83 6.73 5.80
N ALA A 130 8.68 5.72 4.93
CA ALA A 130 9.23 4.38 5.14
C ALA A 130 10.74 4.39 5.33
N GLU A 131 11.47 5.22 4.56
CA GLU A 131 12.93 5.36 4.70
C GLU A 131 13.34 5.85 6.08
N VAL A 132 12.65 6.87 6.60
CA VAL A 132 12.94 7.44 7.92
C VAL A 132 12.57 6.45 9.01
N LEU A 133 11.37 5.86 8.96
CA LEU A 133 10.89 4.90 9.96
C LEU A 133 11.84 3.70 10.10
N VAL A 134 12.20 3.07 8.99
CA VAL A 134 13.10 1.91 8.97
C VAL A 134 14.49 2.27 9.49
N LYS A 135 15.00 3.46 9.14
CA LYS A 135 16.29 3.95 9.61
C LYS A 135 16.29 4.21 11.11
N ASP A 136 15.24 4.84 11.63
CA ASP A 136 15.12 5.20 13.05
C ASP A 136 14.95 3.96 13.93
N LEU A 137 14.26 2.91 13.43
CA LEU A 137 14.09 1.63 14.12
C LEU A 137 15.24 0.63 13.89
N GLY A 138 16.19 0.95 13.00
CA GLY A 138 17.31 0.06 12.68
C GLY A 138 16.91 -1.23 11.97
N LEU A 139 15.85 -1.18 11.16
CA LEU A 139 15.29 -2.32 10.41
C LEU A 139 16.01 -2.54 9.07
N GLY A 140 15.87 -3.75 8.53
CA GLY A 140 16.38 -4.11 7.21
C GLY A 140 15.71 -3.36 6.06
N GLY A 141 16.37 -3.30 4.90
CA GLY A 141 15.87 -2.57 3.72
C GLY A 141 14.57 -3.14 3.14
N GLU A 142 14.29 -4.41 3.38
CA GLU A 142 13.03 -5.12 3.09
C GLU A 142 11.79 -4.45 3.71
N PHE A 143 11.92 -3.86 4.90
CA PHE A 143 10.81 -3.17 5.56
C PHE A 143 10.47 -1.87 4.82
N LYS A 144 11.45 -1.24 4.17
CA LYS A 144 11.23 0.04 3.47
C LYS A 144 10.18 -0.13 2.36
N THR A 145 10.31 -1.18 1.55
CA THR A 145 9.38 -1.45 0.46
C THR A 145 8.02 -1.92 0.98
N ALA A 146 8.01 -2.77 2.00
CA ALA A 146 6.78 -3.26 2.62
C ALA A 146 5.95 -2.15 3.28
N VAL A 147 6.59 -1.23 4.02
CA VAL A 147 5.93 -0.07 4.65
C VAL A 147 5.35 0.85 3.59
N ALA A 148 6.15 1.23 2.59
CA ALA A 148 5.68 2.11 1.52
C ALA A 148 4.49 1.50 0.75
N HIS A 149 4.54 0.20 0.46
CA HIS A 149 3.44 -0.53 -0.14
C HIS A 149 2.18 -0.51 0.75
N SER A 150 2.30 -0.86 2.03
CA SER A 150 1.17 -0.92 2.98
C SER A 150 0.44 0.41 3.07
N ILE A 151 1.18 1.52 3.16
CA ILE A 151 0.61 2.87 3.15
C ILE A 151 -0.16 3.12 1.85
N ARG A 152 0.46 2.88 0.68
CA ARG A 152 -0.19 3.11 -0.62
C ARG A 152 -1.46 2.28 -0.80
N GLU A 153 -1.42 1.02 -0.39
CA GLU A 153 -2.55 0.11 -0.49
C GLU A 153 -3.73 0.58 0.38
N GLN A 154 -3.47 0.92 1.64
CA GLN A 154 -4.52 1.42 2.53
C GLN A 154 -5.06 2.77 2.06
N VAL A 155 -4.21 3.67 1.58
CA VAL A 155 -4.66 4.94 0.99
C VAL A 155 -5.55 4.68 -0.23
N HIS A 156 -5.15 3.82 -1.16
CA HIS A 156 -5.95 3.45 -2.33
C HIS A 156 -7.30 2.82 -1.94
N ALA A 157 -7.31 1.93 -0.96
CA ALA A 157 -8.53 1.30 -0.46
C ALA A 157 -9.51 2.34 0.14
N HIS A 158 -9.01 3.29 0.92
CA HIS A 158 -9.83 4.37 1.48
C HIS A 158 -10.41 5.28 0.39
N ILE A 159 -9.59 5.65 -0.61
CA ILE A 159 -10.01 6.44 -1.77
C ILE A 159 -11.13 5.74 -2.53
N LYS A 160 -10.95 4.45 -2.82
CA LYS A 160 -11.94 3.62 -3.48
C LYS A 160 -13.24 3.57 -2.70
N TYR A 161 -13.17 3.39 -1.39
CA TYR A 161 -14.35 3.35 -0.53
C TYR A 161 -15.09 4.70 -0.51
N LEU A 162 -14.37 5.83 -0.40
CA LEU A 162 -14.94 7.18 -0.52
C LEU A 162 -15.69 7.36 -1.85
N LEU A 163 -15.07 7.01 -2.98
CA LEU A 163 -15.70 7.09 -4.30
C LEU A 163 -16.96 6.22 -4.42
N LEU A 164 -16.92 4.99 -3.91
CA LEU A 164 -18.06 4.06 -3.95
C LEU A 164 -19.24 4.53 -3.09
N THR A 165 -18.99 5.29 -2.02
CA THR A 165 -20.02 5.94 -1.20
C THR A 165 -20.54 7.26 -1.77
N GLY A 166 -20.01 7.69 -2.92
CA GLY A 166 -20.42 8.91 -3.61
C GLY A 166 -19.77 10.20 -3.09
N HIS A 167 -18.62 10.10 -2.41
CA HIS A 167 -17.85 11.29 -2.03
C HIS A 167 -17.15 11.88 -3.25
N GLU A 168 -17.32 13.20 -3.46
CA GLU A 168 -16.86 13.90 -4.67
C GLU A 168 -15.51 14.60 -4.50
N PHE A 169 -14.85 14.48 -3.33
CA PHE A 169 -13.59 15.16 -2.99
C PHE A 169 -13.63 16.70 -3.17
N ASP A 170 -14.82 17.29 -3.02
CA ASP A 170 -15.11 18.72 -3.15
C ASP A 170 -15.07 19.48 -1.80
N GLY A 171 -14.57 18.81 -0.75
CA GLY A 171 -14.59 19.32 0.62
C GLY A 171 -15.92 19.11 1.36
N SER A 172 -16.90 18.45 0.74
CA SER A 172 -18.13 18.04 1.42
C SER A 172 -17.87 16.98 2.49
N THR A 173 -18.73 16.97 3.51
CA THR A 173 -18.66 15.97 4.59
C THR A 173 -19.04 14.59 4.06
N VAL A 174 -18.29 13.57 4.47
CA VAL A 174 -18.63 12.17 4.20
C VAL A 174 -20.03 11.86 4.74
N THR A 175 -20.91 11.39 3.84
CA THR A 175 -22.31 11.07 4.12
C THR A 175 -22.49 9.69 4.73
N ASP A 176 -21.58 8.76 4.42
CA ASP A 176 -21.55 7.42 5.00
C ASP A 176 -21.06 7.47 6.46
N ASP A 177 -21.89 6.97 7.38
CA ASP A 177 -21.64 7.05 8.81
C ASP A 177 -20.51 6.10 9.29
N ASP A 178 -20.31 4.96 8.63
CA ASP A 178 -19.26 4.01 9.00
C ASP A 178 -17.89 4.54 8.54
N LEU A 179 -17.82 5.11 7.35
CA LEU A 179 -16.63 5.81 6.85
C LEU A 179 -16.31 7.04 7.69
N ARG A 180 -17.30 7.85 8.05
CA ARG A 180 -17.10 9.01 8.91
C ARG A 180 -16.55 8.63 10.29
N ARG A 181 -16.85 7.41 10.78
CA ARG A 181 -16.31 6.89 12.05
C ARG A 181 -14.88 6.34 11.93
N SER A 182 -14.45 5.92 10.74
CA SER A 182 -13.06 5.49 10.52
C SER A 182 -12.12 6.68 10.32
N LEU A 183 -12.62 7.82 9.85
CA LEU A 183 -11.87 9.07 9.79
C LEU A 183 -11.55 9.60 11.19
N LEU A 184 -10.32 10.09 11.35
CA LEU A 184 -9.88 10.72 12.58
C LEU A 184 -10.49 12.13 12.69
N PRO A 185 -10.87 12.56 13.91
CA PRO A 185 -11.36 13.91 14.13
C PRO A 185 -10.25 14.94 13.88
N THR A 186 -10.64 16.17 13.53
CA THR A 186 -9.70 17.29 13.42
C THR A 186 -8.86 17.44 14.68
N VAL A 187 -7.56 17.67 14.52
CA VAL A 187 -6.60 17.78 15.62
C VAL A 187 -6.92 19.02 16.46
N LYS A 188 -7.43 18.81 17.68
CA LYS A 188 -7.72 19.89 18.64
C LYS A 188 -6.57 20.19 19.60
N THR A 189 -5.72 19.18 19.83
CA THR A 189 -4.63 19.22 20.81
C THR A 189 -3.42 18.52 20.22
N ILE A 190 -2.23 19.09 20.44
CA ILE A 190 -0.97 18.56 19.93
C ILE A 190 -0.50 17.33 20.74
N MET A 191 -0.91 17.25 22.00
CA MET A 191 -0.62 16.10 22.87
C MET A 191 -1.65 15.00 22.68
N ARG A 192 -1.17 13.80 22.37
CA ARG A 192 -2.00 12.58 22.35
C ARG A 192 -2.37 12.16 23.77
N ASP A 193 -3.56 11.59 23.93
CA ASP A 193 -3.99 11.01 25.19
C ASP A 193 -3.11 9.82 25.57
N LEU A 194 -2.75 9.70 26.85
CA LEU A 194 -1.84 8.64 27.31
C LEU A 194 -2.43 7.25 27.10
N ASN A 195 -3.77 7.12 27.09
CA ASN A 195 -4.43 5.83 26.84
C ASN A 195 -4.32 5.36 25.39
N THR A 196 -4.08 6.26 24.44
CA THR A 196 -3.92 5.94 23.00
C THR A 196 -2.47 6.08 22.53
N ALA A 197 -1.58 6.66 23.33
CA ALA A 197 -0.18 6.83 22.97
C ALA A 197 0.52 5.50 22.65
N ASP A 198 0.24 4.46 23.43
CA ASP A 198 0.85 3.14 23.26
C ASP A 198 0.46 2.48 21.92
N SER A 199 -0.78 2.65 21.45
CA SER A 199 -1.21 2.03 20.19
C SER A 199 -0.60 2.71 18.97
N PHE A 200 -0.21 3.98 19.08
CA PHE A 200 0.46 4.74 18.03
C PHE A 200 1.99 4.82 18.24
N THR A 201 2.55 3.78 18.84
CA THR A 201 3.99 3.63 19.03
C THR A 201 4.45 2.38 18.28
N PRO A 202 5.49 2.46 17.44
CA PRO A 202 5.99 1.30 16.71
C PRO A 202 6.55 0.26 17.67
N ALA A 203 6.19 -1.01 17.45
CA ALA A 203 6.71 -2.17 18.14
C ALA A 203 7.42 -3.10 17.14
N VAL A 204 8.69 -3.39 17.42
CA VAL A 204 9.47 -4.41 16.69
C VAL A 204 9.57 -5.64 17.56
N LEU A 205 8.99 -6.74 17.09
CA LEU A 205 8.91 -8.01 17.80
C LEU A 205 9.79 -9.05 17.11
N GLU A 206 10.54 -9.83 17.89
CA GLU A 206 11.15 -11.06 17.39
C GLU A 206 10.17 -12.22 17.56
N LEU A 207 9.91 -12.94 16.47
CA LEU A 207 9.00 -14.06 16.42
C LEU A 207 9.76 -15.39 16.48
N THR A 208 9.22 -16.32 17.25
CA THR A 208 9.64 -17.72 17.23
C THR A 208 9.05 -18.44 16.01
N ASN A 209 9.64 -19.56 15.61
CA ASN A 209 9.11 -20.38 14.50
C ASN A 209 7.63 -20.78 14.70
N ALA A 210 7.22 -21.05 15.95
CA ALA A 210 5.83 -21.40 16.26
C ALA A 210 4.87 -20.21 16.07
N GLU A 211 5.33 -19.00 16.34
CA GLU A 211 4.58 -17.77 16.10
C GLU A 211 4.52 -17.44 14.61
N ILE A 212 5.62 -17.63 13.87
CA ILE A 212 5.64 -17.51 12.40
C ILE A 212 4.62 -18.47 11.77
N ASP A 213 4.64 -19.75 12.14
CA ASP A 213 3.67 -20.76 11.67
C ASP A 213 2.22 -20.40 12.05
N LYS A 214 2.03 -19.72 13.19
CA LYS A 214 0.71 -19.24 13.61
C LYS A 214 0.28 -18.06 12.74
N VAL A 215 1.13 -17.06 12.54
CA VAL A 215 0.87 -15.89 11.67
C VAL A 215 0.54 -16.34 10.25
N GLU A 216 1.30 -17.29 9.69
CA GLU A 216 1.00 -17.84 8.36
C GLU A 216 -0.37 -18.52 8.28
N ARG A 217 -0.76 -19.26 9.32
CA ARG A 217 -2.06 -19.94 9.40
C ARG A 217 -3.23 -18.98 9.60
N ASP A 218 -3.07 -17.97 10.45
CA ASP A 218 -4.11 -16.98 10.71
C ASP A 218 -4.33 -16.12 9.46
N ARG A 219 -3.27 -15.68 8.78
CA ARG A 219 -3.37 -15.00 7.47
C ARG A 219 -4.04 -15.87 6.39
N MET A 220 -3.81 -17.19 6.37
CA MET A 220 -4.53 -18.10 5.46
C MET A 220 -6.04 -18.21 5.75
N ARG A 221 -6.50 -17.88 6.95
CA ARG A 221 -7.92 -17.85 7.29
C ARG A 221 -8.58 -16.57 6.84
N GLU A 222 -7.89 -15.44 6.93
CA GLU A 222 -8.39 -14.13 6.51
C GLU A 222 -8.51 -13.99 4.98
N ALA A 223 -7.66 -14.70 4.23
CA ALA A 223 -7.69 -14.72 2.77
C ALA A 223 -8.76 -15.66 2.15
N ARG A 224 -9.62 -16.31 2.96
CA ARG A 224 -10.68 -17.23 2.53
C ARG A 224 -12.07 -16.65 2.76
#